data_AF-A0AAW3NBL3-F1
#
_entry.id   AF-A0AAW3NBL3-F1
#
_cell.length_a   1.000
_cell.length_b   1.000
_cell.length_c   1.000
_cell.angle_alpha   90.00
_cell.angle_beta   90.00
_cell.angle_gamma   90.00
#
_symmetry.space_group_name_H-M   'P 1'
#
loop_
_entity.id
_entity.type
_entity.pdbx_description
1 polymer ?
#
loop_
_entity_poly.entity_id
_entity_poly.type
_entity_poly.pdbx_seq_one_letter_code
_entity_poly.pdbx_strand_id
1 'polypeptide(L)'
;MRIQFIHRASSAREKGVVAIQVALFLVVLLGFAALAVDVSRAFVVRNELQNAADAAALAGAGALNGTLTINSSSTTWTTADAAATVAANAVIARNSANGAALSTAQVQTGYWNVTGSPAGLQSTAIKPGQYDRPAVMVSVSLSKGNNGGPMSLVFAPMLGVKTLPVSATAVAVISSPGTANTGSLFPMVITQCLLNDPNYWNTATGQPVIDPKTGKPIELQIGSSYHYDSCDSGQWTSFNLDANDVPTIDSLIQNGNPTPMNVGDNTWIEPGTKTSIYNHMTDYINLPAQVLLPVVSVITTHATQPILGFVAFQIDQSVGGSGKYVQGHFLGGLKAQGTTGGSTPGPYYGAYTPASLAE
;
A
#
# COMPACT_ATOMS: atom_id res chain seq x y z
N MET A 1 -53.73 -7.48 -89.91
CA MET A 1 -52.28 -7.53 -89.63
C MET A 1 -52.06 -6.94 -88.24
N ARG A 2 -51.81 -7.76 -87.22
CA ARG A 2 -51.69 -7.33 -85.80
C ARG A 2 -50.20 -7.31 -85.45
N ILE A 3 -49.64 -6.14 -85.21
CA ILE A 3 -48.23 -5.96 -84.84
C ILE A 3 -48.12 -6.17 -83.33
N GLN A 4 -47.43 -7.22 -82.89
CA GLN A 4 -47.06 -7.43 -81.49
C GLN A 4 -45.73 -6.73 -81.21
N PHE A 5 -45.76 -5.68 -80.38
CA PHE A 5 -44.55 -5.11 -79.79
C PHE A 5 -44.07 -6.02 -78.66
N ILE A 6 -42.90 -6.64 -78.85
CA ILE A 6 -42.19 -7.37 -77.80
C ILE A 6 -41.57 -6.34 -76.86
N HIS A 7 -42.15 -6.17 -75.66
CA HIS A 7 -41.49 -5.44 -74.59
C HIS A 7 -40.28 -6.25 -74.08
N ARG A 8 -39.07 -5.81 -74.44
CA ARG A 8 -37.84 -6.22 -73.73
C ARG A 8 -37.90 -5.66 -72.32
N ALA A 9 -38.23 -6.49 -71.33
CA ALA A 9 -37.98 -6.19 -69.93
C ALA A 9 -36.47 -6.05 -69.73
N SER A 10 -36.03 -4.87 -69.29
CA SER A 10 -34.62 -4.53 -69.16
C SER A 10 -33.99 -5.23 -67.96
N SER A 11 -32.90 -5.96 -68.18
CA SER A 11 -32.03 -6.53 -67.13
C SER A 11 -31.35 -5.44 -66.27
N ALA A 12 -31.59 -4.16 -66.57
CA ALA A 12 -31.12 -3.01 -65.81
C ALA A 12 -31.80 -2.89 -64.43
N ARG A 13 -33.01 -3.43 -64.26
CA ARG A 13 -33.77 -3.31 -63.00
C ARG A 13 -33.19 -4.16 -61.86
N GLU A 14 -32.62 -5.33 -62.18
CA GLU A 14 -32.00 -6.22 -61.18
C GLU A 14 -30.67 -5.68 -60.64
N LYS A 15 -29.88 -5.00 -61.49
CA LYS A 15 -28.61 -4.38 -61.08
C LYS A 15 -28.80 -3.27 -60.03
N GLY A 16 -29.94 -2.57 -60.06
CA GLY A 16 -30.26 -1.52 -59.09
C GLY A 16 -30.56 -2.07 -57.69
N VAL A 17 -31.25 -3.21 -57.58
CA VAL A 17 -31.58 -3.83 -56.29
C VAL A 17 -30.34 -4.43 -55.62
N VAL A 18 -29.47 -5.09 -56.40
CA VAL A 18 -28.22 -5.65 -55.87
C VAL A 18 -27.33 -4.55 -55.28
N ALA A 19 -27.25 -3.38 -55.94
CA ALA A 19 -26.48 -2.25 -55.43
C ALA A 19 -26.97 -1.76 -54.05
N ILE A 20 -28.30 -1.68 -53.86
CA ILE A 20 -28.90 -1.27 -52.58
C ILE A 20 -28.62 -2.33 -51.49
N GLN A 21 -28.77 -3.61 -51.82
CA GLN A 21 -28.52 -4.70 -50.87
C GLN A 21 -27.05 -4.74 -50.42
N VAL A 22 -26.11 -4.57 -51.36
CA VAL A 22 -24.67 -4.50 -51.05
C VAL A 22 -24.37 -3.29 -50.18
N ALA A 23 -24.94 -2.13 -50.48
CA ALA A 23 -24.75 -0.93 -49.66
C ALA A 23 -25.23 -1.13 -48.22
N LEU A 24 -26.39 -1.76 -48.02
CA LEU A 24 -26.91 -2.07 -46.68
C LEU A 24 -26.02 -3.06 -45.93
N PHE A 25 -25.60 -4.16 -46.57
CA PHE A 25 -24.70 -5.12 -45.92
C PHE A 25 -23.32 -4.54 -45.64
N LEU A 26 -22.80 -3.66 -46.50
CA LEU A 26 -21.53 -3.00 -46.26
C LEU A 26 -21.56 -2.17 -44.98
N VAL A 27 -22.64 -1.42 -44.74
CA VAL A 27 -22.81 -0.67 -43.47
C VAL A 27 -22.80 -1.61 -42.26
N VAL A 28 -23.50 -2.74 -42.35
CA VAL A 28 -23.52 -3.75 -41.27
C VAL A 28 -22.13 -4.35 -41.02
N LEU A 29 -21.40 -4.70 -42.08
CA LEU A 29 -20.04 -5.24 -41.98
C LEU A 29 -19.05 -4.22 -41.42
N LEU A 30 -19.16 -2.95 -41.80
CA LEU A 30 -18.37 -1.86 -41.23
C LEU A 30 -18.71 -1.64 -39.74
N GLY A 31 -19.97 -1.81 -39.36
CA GLY A 31 -20.40 -1.83 -37.96
C GLY A 31 -19.70 -2.93 -37.15
N PHE A 32 -19.67 -4.15 -37.68
CA PHE A 32 -18.95 -5.25 -37.02
C PHE A 32 -17.44 -5.03 -37.00
N ALA A 33 -16.84 -4.47 -38.06
CA ALA A 33 -15.42 -4.15 -38.11
C ALA A 33 -15.04 -3.06 -37.07
N ALA A 34 -15.86 -2.02 -36.95
CA ALA A 34 -15.71 -0.99 -35.91
C ALA A 34 -15.76 -1.62 -34.51
N LEU A 35 -16.77 -2.45 -34.25
CA LEU A 35 -16.85 -3.14 -32.98
C LEU A 35 -15.63 -4.04 -32.72
N ALA A 36 -15.23 -4.84 -33.70
CA ALA A 36 -14.14 -5.80 -33.53
C ALA A 36 -12.78 -5.13 -33.32
N VAL A 37 -12.47 -4.06 -34.05
CA VAL A 37 -11.13 -3.44 -34.05
C VAL A 37 -11.05 -2.27 -33.08
N ASP A 38 -12.00 -1.34 -33.14
CA ASP A 38 -11.92 -0.10 -32.36
C ASP A 38 -12.12 -0.37 -30.87
N VAL A 39 -13.07 -1.23 -30.51
CA VAL A 39 -13.30 -1.60 -29.10
C VAL A 39 -12.15 -2.44 -28.55
N SER A 40 -11.62 -3.39 -29.33
CA SER A 40 -10.45 -4.16 -28.92
C SER A 40 -9.25 -3.25 -28.62
N ARG A 41 -9.00 -2.27 -29.49
CA ARG A 41 -7.93 -1.30 -29.27
C ARG A 41 -8.21 -0.39 -28.08
N ALA A 42 -9.46 0.03 -27.87
CA ALA A 42 -9.84 0.82 -26.70
C ALA A 42 -9.56 0.08 -25.39
N PHE A 43 -9.81 -1.24 -25.33
CA PHE A 43 -9.47 -2.07 -24.17
C PHE A 43 -7.96 -2.17 -23.93
N VAL A 44 -7.16 -2.39 -24.98
CA VAL A 44 -5.69 -2.41 -24.86
C VAL A 44 -5.18 -1.11 -24.28
N VAL A 45 -5.61 0.02 -24.82
CA VAL A 45 -5.15 1.34 -24.34
C VAL A 45 -5.67 1.64 -22.95
N ARG A 46 -6.88 1.21 -22.59
CA ARG A 46 -7.37 1.33 -21.21
C ARG A 46 -6.47 0.56 -20.24
N ASN A 47 -6.00 -0.64 -20.61
CA ASN A 47 -5.08 -1.42 -19.77
C ASN A 47 -3.70 -0.76 -19.66
N GLU A 48 -3.18 -0.16 -20.74
CA GLU A 48 -1.94 0.64 -20.69
C GLU A 48 -2.07 1.83 -19.73
N LEU A 49 -3.21 2.55 -19.80
CA LEU A 49 -3.50 3.65 -18.88
C LEU A 49 -3.67 3.15 -17.44
N GLN A 50 -4.28 1.99 -17.22
CA GLN A 50 -4.45 1.41 -15.89
C GLN A 50 -3.10 1.05 -15.27
N ASN A 51 -2.22 0.38 -16.02
CA ASN A 51 -0.87 0.07 -15.56
C ASN A 51 -0.10 1.35 -15.17
N ALA A 52 -0.23 2.41 -15.96
CA ALA A 52 0.37 3.71 -15.65
C ALA A 52 -0.23 4.35 -14.39
N ALA A 53 -1.56 4.29 -14.23
CA ALA A 53 -2.27 4.81 -13.08
C ALA A 53 -1.88 4.05 -11.79
N ASP A 54 -1.86 2.71 -11.83
CA ASP A 54 -1.51 1.85 -10.69
C ASP A 54 -0.07 2.12 -10.22
N ALA A 55 0.88 2.13 -11.15
CA ALA A 55 2.27 2.41 -10.84
C ALA A 55 2.47 3.82 -10.27
N ALA A 56 1.77 4.82 -10.83
CA ALA A 56 1.84 6.20 -10.34
C ALA A 56 1.17 6.37 -8.98
N ALA A 57 0.04 5.69 -8.72
CA ALA A 57 -0.62 5.69 -7.43
C ALA A 57 0.27 5.05 -6.35
N LEU A 58 0.86 3.89 -6.62
CA LEU A 58 1.80 3.23 -5.69
C LEU A 58 3.01 4.11 -5.38
N ALA A 59 3.57 4.80 -6.38
CA ALA A 59 4.69 5.71 -6.18
C ALA A 59 4.27 6.95 -5.36
N GLY A 60 3.11 7.53 -5.67
CA GLY A 60 2.56 8.66 -4.93
C GLY A 60 2.29 8.30 -3.47
N ALA A 61 1.57 7.20 -3.22
CA ALA A 61 1.28 6.70 -1.88
C ALA A 61 2.56 6.31 -1.14
N GLY A 62 3.56 5.78 -1.85
CA GLY A 62 4.86 5.44 -1.31
C GLY A 62 5.70 6.65 -0.85
N ALA A 63 5.33 7.87 -1.25
CA ALA A 63 5.93 9.13 -0.82
C ALA A 63 5.18 9.77 0.36
N LEU A 64 4.06 9.21 0.80
CA LEU A 64 3.34 9.66 1.99
C LEU A 64 4.09 9.30 3.28
N ASN A 65 3.83 10.06 4.35
CA ASN A 65 4.36 9.80 5.69
C ASN A 65 3.35 9.02 6.54
N GLY A 66 3.82 8.03 7.30
CA GLY A 66 2.99 7.24 8.22
C GLY A 66 2.25 8.05 9.29
N THR A 67 2.72 9.25 9.66
CA THR A 67 2.02 10.13 10.62
C THR A 67 0.63 10.58 10.15
N LEU A 68 0.36 10.52 8.85
CA LEU A 68 -0.96 10.79 8.28
C LEU A 68 -2.01 9.75 8.72
N THR A 69 -1.61 8.61 9.26
CA THR A 69 -2.53 7.61 9.81
C THR A 69 -3.21 8.07 11.10
N ILE A 70 -2.66 9.07 11.80
CA ILE A 70 -3.16 9.57 13.07
C ILE A 70 -3.44 11.08 13.08
N ASN A 71 -2.82 11.86 12.18
CA ASN A 71 -2.87 13.32 12.20
C ASN A 71 -3.26 13.88 10.83
N SER A 72 -4.35 14.67 10.80
CA SER A 72 -4.88 15.33 9.61
C SER A 72 -4.57 16.83 9.50
N SER A 73 -3.49 17.29 10.14
CA SER A 73 -3.04 18.68 10.04
C SER A 73 -2.82 19.10 8.58
N SER A 74 -3.34 20.29 8.23
CA SER A 74 -3.25 20.86 6.88
C SER A 74 -1.80 21.06 6.41
N THR A 75 -0.89 21.38 7.33
CA THR A 75 0.53 21.54 7.01
C THR A 75 1.16 20.21 6.60
N THR A 76 0.85 19.13 7.31
CA THR A 76 1.35 17.78 6.99
C THR A 76 0.86 17.32 5.62
N TRP A 77 -0.41 17.58 5.31
CA TRP A 77 -1.00 17.23 4.02
C TRP A 77 -0.44 18.06 2.86
N THR A 78 -0.16 19.35 3.05
CA THR A 78 0.46 20.18 2.00
C THR A 78 1.80 19.60 1.53
N THR A 79 2.65 19.18 2.47
CA THR A 79 3.94 18.55 2.13
C THR A 79 3.76 17.17 1.50
N ALA A 80 2.84 16.38 2.02
CA ALA A 80 2.55 15.04 1.49
C ALA A 80 1.96 15.08 0.06
N ASP A 81 1.08 16.04 -0.22
CA ASP A 81 0.46 16.23 -1.54
C ASP A 81 1.49 16.59 -2.61
N ALA A 82 2.41 17.51 -2.28
CA ALA A 82 3.51 17.86 -3.16
C ALA A 82 4.43 16.66 -3.45
N ALA A 83 4.81 15.91 -2.40
CA ALA A 83 5.65 14.71 -2.54
C ALA A 83 4.97 13.62 -3.38
N ALA A 84 3.68 13.34 -3.11
CA ALA A 84 2.89 12.37 -3.86
C ALA A 84 2.75 12.77 -5.34
N THR A 85 2.50 14.04 -5.62
CA THR A 85 2.37 14.58 -6.98
C THR A 85 3.67 14.46 -7.77
N VAL A 86 4.81 14.76 -7.15
CA VAL A 86 6.13 14.61 -7.80
C VAL A 86 6.42 13.14 -8.09
N ALA A 87 6.21 12.26 -7.11
CA ALA A 87 6.47 10.83 -7.26
C ALA A 87 5.58 10.18 -8.33
N ALA A 88 4.28 10.48 -8.32
CA ALA A 88 3.33 9.97 -9.31
C ALA A 88 3.67 10.45 -10.73
N ASN A 89 3.91 11.75 -10.93
CA ASN A 89 4.23 12.28 -12.26
C ASN A 89 5.58 11.77 -12.80
N ALA A 90 6.56 11.52 -11.93
CA ALA A 90 7.82 10.89 -12.33
C ALA A 90 7.63 9.48 -12.92
N VAL A 91 6.64 8.72 -12.40
CA VAL A 91 6.26 7.41 -12.97
C VAL A 91 5.45 7.56 -14.24
N ILE A 92 4.51 8.51 -14.31
CA ILE A 92 3.73 8.78 -15.53
C ILE A 92 4.64 9.08 -16.72
N ALA A 93 5.66 9.91 -16.52
CA ALA A 93 6.63 10.27 -17.57
C ALA A 93 7.44 9.07 -18.12
N ARG A 94 7.44 7.93 -17.44
CA ARG A 94 8.10 6.68 -17.86
C ARG A 94 7.15 5.70 -18.54
N ASN A 95 5.86 6.02 -18.60
CA ASN A 95 4.83 5.18 -19.19
C ASN A 95 4.37 5.71 -20.54
N SER A 96 3.79 4.82 -21.33
CA SER A 96 3.21 5.14 -22.64
C SER A 96 1.86 4.47 -22.79
N ALA A 97 0.95 5.13 -23.50
CA ALA A 97 -0.31 4.53 -23.91
C ALA A 97 -0.61 4.93 -25.35
N ASN A 98 -1.28 4.05 -26.09
CA ASN A 98 -1.63 4.24 -27.49
C ASN A 98 -0.40 4.59 -28.38
N GLY A 99 0.76 4.02 -28.05
CA GLY A 99 2.01 4.25 -28.77
C GLY A 99 2.67 5.63 -28.54
N ALA A 100 2.22 6.41 -27.56
CA ALA A 100 2.78 7.71 -27.20
C ALA A 100 3.13 7.78 -25.70
N ALA A 101 4.19 8.51 -25.35
CA ALA A 101 4.55 8.76 -23.96
C ALA A 101 3.46 9.60 -23.26
N LEU A 102 3.18 9.26 -22.00
CA LEU A 102 2.30 10.05 -21.15
C LEU A 102 3.07 11.25 -20.55
N SER A 103 2.40 12.38 -20.41
CA SER A 103 3.00 13.62 -19.90
C SER A 103 2.37 14.11 -18.60
N THR A 104 1.09 13.84 -18.37
CA THR A 104 0.37 14.34 -17.19
C THR A 104 -0.64 13.32 -16.67
N ALA A 105 -0.86 13.37 -15.36
CA ALA A 105 -1.99 12.72 -14.70
C ALA A 105 -2.62 13.69 -13.68
N GLN A 106 -3.87 13.44 -13.35
CA GLN A 106 -4.52 14.10 -12.22
C GLN A 106 -4.17 13.31 -10.96
N VAL A 107 -3.50 13.95 -10.01
CA VAL A 107 -3.12 13.36 -8.73
C VAL A 107 -3.94 14.03 -7.64
N GLN A 108 -4.57 13.24 -6.79
CA GLN A 108 -5.35 13.73 -5.65
C GLN A 108 -4.94 12.95 -4.41
N THR A 109 -4.72 13.66 -3.30
CA THR A 109 -4.44 13.07 -1.99
C THR A 109 -5.64 13.19 -1.07
N GLY A 110 -5.75 12.25 -0.13
CA GLY A 110 -6.90 12.20 0.77
C GLY A 110 -6.90 10.94 1.62
N TYR A 111 -8.05 10.63 2.19
CA TYR A 111 -8.25 9.36 2.89
C TYR A 111 -9.12 8.43 2.06
N TRP A 112 -8.74 7.15 2.02
CA TRP A 112 -9.54 6.10 1.44
C TRP A 112 -10.08 5.20 2.54
N ASN A 113 -11.39 4.97 2.54
CA ASN A 113 -12.00 4.04 3.47
C ASN A 113 -11.95 2.62 2.89
N VAL A 114 -11.19 1.72 3.52
CA VAL A 114 -10.98 0.36 3.01
C VAL A 114 -12.21 -0.55 3.11
N THR A 115 -13.29 -0.09 3.77
CA THR A 115 -14.59 -0.80 3.75
C THR A 115 -15.49 -0.34 2.61
N GLY A 116 -15.07 0.66 1.85
CA GLY A 116 -15.85 1.27 0.75
C GLY A 116 -16.95 2.22 1.21
N SER A 117 -17.07 2.51 2.52
CA SER A 117 -18.07 3.41 3.08
C SER A 117 -17.44 4.42 4.05
N PRO A 118 -17.40 5.73 3.74
CA PRO A 118 -17.93 6.36 2.52
C PRO A 118 -17.14 5.97 1.26
N ALA A 119 -17.83 5.98 0.12
CA ALA A 119 -17.23 5.65 -1.16
C ALA A 119 -16.34 6.79 -1.68
N GLY A 120 -15.25 6.44 -2.36
CA GLY A 120 -14.35 7.37 -3.01
C GLY A 120 -13.34 8.04 -2.06
N LEU A 121 -12.50 8.89 -2.63
CA LEU A 121 -11.47 9.61 -1.90
C LEU A 121 -12.09 10.71 -1.02
N GLN A 122 -11.80 10.67 0.28
CA GLN A 122 -12.27 11.62 1.27
C GLN A 122 -11.27 12.76 1.50
N SER A 123 -11.78 13.88 2.02
CA SER A 123 -11.00 15.09 2.30
C SER A 123 -9.84 14.83 3.26
N THR A 124 -8.70 15.49 3.01
CA THR A 124 -7.53 15.49 3.89
C THR A 124 -7.81 16.10 5.27
N ALA A 125 -8.91 16.87 5.41
CA ALA A 125 -9.29 17.55 6.65
C ALA A 125 -10.13 16.69 7.61
N ILE A 126 -10.51 15.46 7.25
CA ILE A 126 -11.25 14.60 8.19
C ILE A 126 -10.34 14.15 9.34
N LYS A 127 -10.93 13.84 10.51
CA LYS A 127 -10.24 13.02 11.50
C LYS A 127 -10.35 11.55 11.06
N PRO A 128 -9.24 10.88 10.70
CA PRO A 128 -9.33 9.52 10.19
C PRO A 128 -9.93 8.57 11.24
N GLY A 129 -10.90 7.77 10.81
CA GLY A 129 -11.43 6.65 11.57
C GLY A 129 -10.58 5.39 11.42
N GLN A 130 -11.05 4.30 12.03
CA GLN A 130 -10.34 3.02 12.03
C GLN A 130 -10.08 2.45 10.63
N TYR A 131 -10.93 2.75 9.64
CA TYR A 131 -10.79 2.21 8.27
C TYR A 131 -10.29 3.23 7.25
N ASP A 132 -10.04 4.46 7.70
CA ASP A 132 -9.52 5.50 6.81
C ASP A 132 -8.00 5.36 6.70
N ARG A 133 -7.50 5.38 5.48
CA ARG A 133 -6.09 5.25 5.14
C ARG A 133 -5.62 6.42 4.32
N PRO A 134 -4.45 7.02 4.62
CA PRO A 134 -3.85 7.99 3.73
C PRO A 134 -3.67 7.38 2.34
N ALA A 135 -4.16 8.10 1.33
CA ALA A 135 -4.34 7.58 -0.01
C ALA A 135 -3.92 8.59 -1.07
N VAL A 136 -3.51 8.05 -2.21
CA VAL A 136 -3.25 8.80 -3.45
C VAL A 136 -4.08 8.17 -4.55
N MET A 137 -4.93 8.99 -5.16
CA MET A 137 -5.69 8.65 -6.35
C MET A 137 -5.05 9.29 -7.58
N VAL A 138 -4.76 8.49 -8.59
CA VAL A 138 -4.20 8.96 -9.86
C VAL A 138 -5.17 8.62 -10.98
N SER A 139 -5.53 9.63 -11.77
CA SER A 139 -6.34 9.46 -12.98
C SER A 139 -5.55 9.89 -14.21
N VAL A 140 -5.41 8.96 -15.16
CA VAL A 140 -4.72 9.17 -16.43
C VAL A 140 -5.76 9.14 -17.55
N SER A 141 -5.70 10.11 -18.47
CA SER A 141 -6.68 10.21 -19.56
C SER A 141 -6.04 10.59 -20.90
N LEU A 142 -6.51 9.94 -21.95
CA LEU A 142 -6.39 10.36 -23.34
C LEU A 142 -7.66 11.15 -23.70
N SER A 143 -7.64 12.46 -23.45
CA SER A 143 -8.78 13.36 -23.70
C SER A 143 -8.31 14.65 -24.36
N LYS A 144 -9.22 15.49 -24.84
CA LYS A 144 -8.84 16.76 -25.47
C LYS A 144 -7.95 17.57 -24.52
N GLY A 145 -6.72 17.85 -24.94
CA GLY A 145 -5.72 18.60 -24.16
C GLY A 145 -4.83 17.75 -23.25
N ASN A 146 -5.08 16.44 -23.10
CA ASN A 146 -4.32 15.55 -22.23
C ASN A 146 -3.68 14.40 -23.03
N ASN A 147 -2.39 14.12 -22.75
CA ASN A 147 -1.68 12.93 -23.24
C ASN A 147 -1.85 12.63 -24.75
N GLY A 148 -1.81 13.67 -25.59
CA GLY A 148 -1.92 13.51 -27.05
C GLY A 148 -3.34 13.49 -27.63
N GLY A 149 -4.37 13.63 -26.80
CA GLY A 149 -5.77 13.70 -27.25
C GLY A 149 -6.51 12.36 -27.20
N PRO A 150 -7.82 12.35 -27.52
CA PRO A 150 -8.59 11.11 -27.54
C PRO A 150 -8.08 10.17 -28.64
N MET A 151 -8.20 8.87 -28.40
CA MET A 151 -7.81 7.84 -29.36
C MET A 151 -8.54 8.04 -30.68
N SER A 152 -7.82 8.06 -31.80
CA SER A 152 -8.42 8.04 -33.14
C SER A 152 -8.92 6.64 -33.49
N LEU A 153 -10.16 6.52 -33.95
CA LEU A 153 -10.76 5.25 -34.35
C LEU A 153 -10.49 4.96 -35.83
N VAL A 154 -10.56 3.68 -36.22
CA VAL A 154 -10.21 3.17 -37.55
C VAL A 154 -11.47 3.00 -38.41
N PHE A 155 -12.47 2.25 -37.94
CA PHE A 155 -13.68 1.95 -38.73
C PHE A 155 -14.91 2.73 -38.25
N ALA A 156 -15.01 3.01 -36.94
CA ALA A 156 -16.05 3.85 -36.37
C ALA A 156 -16.20 5.26 -37.01
N PRO A 157 -15.17 5.90 -37.59
CA PRO A 157 -15.34 7.19 -38.29
C PRO A 157 -16.29 7.11 -39.48
N MET A 158 -16.42 5.94 -40.12
CA MET A 158 -17.38 5.71 -41.21
C MET A 158 -18.83 5.77 -40.73
N LEU A 159 -19.05 5.61 -39.43
CA LEU A 159 -20.34 5.72 -38.75
C LEU A 159 -20.49 7.06 -38.01
N GLY A 160 -19.57 8.01 -38.22
CA GLY A 160 -19.60 9.35 -37.64
C GLY A 160 -18.82 9.51 -36.32
N VAL A 161 -18.24 8.44 -35.76
CA VAL A 161 -17.48 8.51 -34.50
C VAL A 161 -15.98 8.50 -34.79
N LYS A 162 -15.33 9.67 -34.66
CA LYS A 162 -13.93 9.83 -35.09
C LYS A 162 -12.93 9.46 -34.00
N THR A 163 -13.28 9.71 -32.74
CA THR A 163 -12.37 9.55 -31.61
C THR A 163 -13.09 9.02 -30.38
N LEU A 164 -12.34 8.41 -29.48
CA LEU A 164 -12.83 7.88 -28.21
C LEU A 164 -11.91 8.37 -27.08
N PRO A 165 -12.41 9.16 -26.11
CA PRO A 165 -11.64 9.42 -24.89
C PRO A 165 -11.55 8.14 -24.06
N VAL A 166 -10.37 7.87 -23.51
CA VAL A 166 -10.12 6.71 -22.66
C VAL A 166 -9.41 7.18 -21.39
N SER A 167 -9.83 6.66 -20.24
CA SER A 167 -9.22 6.98 -18.95
C SER A 167 -9.15 5.76 -18.04
N ALA A 168 -8.21 5.81 -17.11
CA ALA A 168 -8.04 4.85 -16.04
C ALA A 168 -7.74 5.59 -14.73
N THR A 169 -8.19 5.02 -13.63
CA THR A 169 -8.00 5.57 -12.29
C THR A 169 -7.53 4.46 -11.37
N ALA A 170 -6.55 4.79 -10.53
CA ALA A 170 -6.04 3.90 -9.50
C ALA A 170 -5.94 4.63 -8.18
N VAL A 171 -6.12 3.90 -7.09
CA VAL A 171 -5.93 4.41 -5.74
C VAL A 171 -4.93 3.51 -5.05
N ALA A 172 -3.96 4.12 -4.35
CA ALA A 172 -3.05 3.40 -3.49
C ALA A 172 -3.05 4.01 -2.09
N VAL A 173 -2.81 3.18 -1.09
CA VAL A 173 -2.88 3.54 0.33
C VAL A 173 -1.61 3.12 1.07
N ILE A 174 -1.33 3.83 2.15
CA ILE A 174 -0.47 3.35 3.23
C ILE A 174 -1.29 3.17 4.51
N SER A 175 -0.82 2.31 5.41
CA SER A 175 -1.51 2.01 6.67
C SER A 175 -0.52 1.89 7.82
N SER A 176 -0.99 2.01 9.06
CA SER A 176 -0.32 1.36 10.18
C SER A 176 -0.36 -0.16 9.96
N PRO A 177 0.70 -0.92 10.31
CA PRO A 177 0.70 -2.38 10.15
C PRO A 177 -0.44 -3.02 10.95
N GLY A 178 -1.32 -3.76 10.26
CA GLY A 178 -2.31 -4.65 10.88
C GLY A 178 -1.88 -6.12 10.80
N THR A 179 -0.99 -6.44 9.85
CA THR A 179 -0.40 -7.77 9.68
C THR A 179 1.09 -7.64 9.41
N ALA A 180 1.89 -8.47 10.07
CA ALA A 180 3.29 -8.69 9.79
C ALA A 180 3.46 -10.06 9.14
N ASN A 181 3.89 -10.11 7.86
CA ASN A 181 4.10 -11.38 7.17
C ASN A 181 5.34 -12.11 7.73
N THR A 182 5.52 -13.35 7.30
CA THR A 182 6.70 -14.17 7.66
C THR A 182 8.00 -13.39 7.50
N GLY A 183 8.85 -13.45 8.53
CA GLY A 183 10.17 -12.81 8.57
C GLY A 183 10.19 -11.31 8.86
N SER A 184 9.05 -10.69 9.17
CA SER A 184 8.96 -9.22 9.35
C SER A 184 9.20 -8.78 10.81
N LEU A 185 9.05 -9.67 11.78
CA LEU A 185 9.13 -9.36 13.21
C LEU A 185 10.43 -9.87 13.83
N PHE A 186 10.97 -9.08 14.74
CA PHE A 186 12.02 -9.51 15.65
C PHE A 186 11.40 -10.16 16.91
N PRO A 187 11.96 -11.27 17.44
CA PRO A 187 11.31 -12.10 18.46
C PRO A 187 11.38 -11.53 19.88
N MET A 188 11.03 -10.25 20.05
CA MET A 188 10.91 -9.61 21.35
C MET A 188 9.62 -8.80 21.39
N VAL A 189 8.82 -8.97 22.45
CA VAL A 189 7.67 -8.11 22.75
C VAL A 189 8.08 -6.95 23.63
N ILE A 190 7.34 -5.85 23.52
CA ILE A 190 7.37 -4.74 24.47
C ILE A 190 5.98 -4.49 25.05
N THR A 191 5.92 -3.84 26.21
CA THR A 191 4.63 -3.43 26.77
C THR A 191 4.11 -2.16 26.13
N GLN A 192 2.77 -2.06 26.04
CA GLN A 192 2.08 -0.84 25.64
C GLN A 192 2.34 0.32 26.60
N CYS A 193 2.75 0.04 27.84
CA CYS A 193 3.03 1.06 28.84
C CYS A 193 4.10 2.04 28.36
N LEU A 194 5.21 1.57 27.77
CA LEU A 194 6.26 2.44 27.19
C LEU A 194 5.72 3.39 26.11
N LEU A 195 4.74 2.94 25.34
CA LEU A 195 4.14 3.73 24.26
C LEU A 195 3.04 4.69 24.75
N ASN A 196 2.62 4.55 26.01
CA ASN A 196 1.70 5.47 26.68
C ASN A 196 2.45 6.45 27.61
N ASP A 197 3.73 6.19 27.91
CA ASP A 197 4.55 7.06 28.73
C ASP A 197 5.06 8.27 27.91
N PRO A 198 4.70 9.52 28.29
CA PRO A 198 5.10 10.73 27.59
C PRO A 198 6.60 11.03 27.67
N ASN A 199 7.38 10.26 28.44
CA ASN A 199 8.85 10.34 28.46
C ASN A 199 9.50 9.62 27.27
N TYR A 200 8.82 8.63 26.68
CA TYR A 200 9.37 7.81 25.59
C TYR A 200 8.61 7.99 24.27
N TRP A 201 7.28 8.18 24.32
CA TRP A 201 6.45 8.25 23.12
C TRP A 201 5.42 9.38 23.18
N ASN A 202 5.29 10.13 22.08
CA ASN A 202 4.25 11.13 21.91
C ASN A 202 3.08 10.54 21.11
N THR A 203 2.00 10.18 21.80
CA THR A 203 0.80 9.59 21.20
C THR A 203 0.03 10.55 20.28
N ALA A 204 0.19 11.86 20.43
CA ALA A 204 -0.48 12.85 19.59
C ALA A 204 0.21 13.05 18.23
N THR A 205 1.53 12.86 18.18
CA THR A 205 2.32 13.00 16.95
C THR A 205 2.76 11.67 16.36
N GLY A 206 2.67 10.58 17.13
CA GLY A 206 3.16 9.26 16.77
C GLY A 206 4.67 9.26 16.56
N GLN A 207 5.40 9.99 17.40
CA GLN A 207 6.85 10.14 17.30
C GLN A 207 7.51 9.79 18.64
N PRO A 208 8.76 9.29 18.59
CA PRO A 208 9.57 9.15 19.78
C PRO A 208 9.82 10.52 20.41
N VAL A 209 9.93 10.54 21.74
CA VAL A 209 10.33 11.75 22.48
C VAL A 209 11.81 11.98 22.24
N ILE A 210 12.17 13.24 21.99
CA ILE A 210 13.54 13.66 21.72
C ILE A 210 14.16 14.20 23.02
N ASP A 211 15.33 13.67 23.37
CA ASP A 211 16.13 14.21 24.45
C ASP A 211 16.63 15.62 24.08
N PRO A 212 16.27 16.67 24.84
CA PRO A 212 16.66 18.04 24.52
C PRO A 212 18.18 18.27 24.61
N LYS A 213 18.93 17.40 25.29
CA LYS A 213 20.39 17.52 25.42
C LYS A 213 21.13 16.97 24.21
N THR A 214 20.65 15.87 23.64
CA THR A 214 21.33 15.15 22.55
C THR A 214 20.68 15.40 21.19
N GLY A 215 19.43 15.86 21.15
CA GLY A 215 18.65 16.02 19.93
C GLY A 215 18.27 14.68 19.29
N LYS A 216 18.39 13.57 20.02
CA LYS A 216 18.10 12.21 19.55
C LYS A 216 16.91 11.62 20.30
N PRO A 217 16.24 10.58 19.77
CA PRO A 217 15.27 9.81 20.53
C PRO A 217 15.82 9.35 21.89
N ILE A 218 14.95 9.28 22.90
CA ILE A 218 15.31 8.77 24.23
C ILE A 218 15.75 7.31 24.12
N GLU A 219 16.95 7.03 24.62
CA GLU A 219 17.50 5.69 24.77
C GLU A 219 16.82 4.96 25.95
N LEU A 220 16.51 3.68 25.74
CA LEU A 220 15.91 2.81 26.74
C LEU A 220 16.54 1.41 26.72
N GLN A 221 16.45 0.74 27.87
CA GLN A 221 16.93 -0.63 28.05
C GLN A 221 15.73 -1.55 28.18
N ILE A 222 15.51 -2.37 27.16
CA ILE A 222 14.47 -3.41 27.15
C ILE A 222 15.09 -4.69 27.68
N GLY A 223 14.86 -4.96 28.96
CA GLY A 223 15.28 -6.20 29.60
C GLY A 223 14.11 -7.07 30.03
N SER A 224 14.43 -8.31 30.40
CA SER A 224 13.44 -9.30 30.77
C SER A 224 12.62 -8.87 32.00
N SER A 225 11.33 -9.19 32.02
CA SER A 225 10.40 -8.93 33.15
C SER A 225 10.83 -9.47 34.51
N TYR A 226 11.85 -10.33 34.59
CA TYR A 226 12.45 -10.78 35.85
C TYR A 226 13.41 -9.76 36.49
N HIS A 227 13.89 -8.77 35.73
CA HIS A 227 14.90 -7.78 36.20
C HIS A 227 14.45 -6.33 36.01
N TYR A 228 13.37 -6.10 35.26
CA TYR A 228 12.87 -4.78 34.90
C TYR A 228 11.41 -4.62 35.34
N ASP A 229 11.03 -3.39 35.67
CA ASP A 229 9.66 -3.07 36.04
C ASP A 229 8.70 -3.36 34.88
N SER A 230 7.43 -3.60 35.22
CA SER A 230 6.41 -4.00 34.24
C SER A 230 6.28 -3.06 33.04
N CYS A 231 6.55 -1.75 33.19
CA CYS A 231 6.52 -0.80 32.08
C CYS A 231 7.77 -0.92 31.21
N ASP A 232 8.96 -0.88 31.80
CA ASP A 232 10.25 -0.88 31.10
C ASP A 232 10.72 -2.28 30.67
N SER A 233 9.92 -3.31 30.95
CA SER A 233 10.22 -4.69 30.58
C SER A 233 9.85 -5.00 29.13
N GLY A 234 10.70 -5.81 28.50
CA GLY A 234 10.36 -6.61 27.33
C GLY A 234 10.51 -8.10 27.63
N GLN A 235 10.19 -8.94 26.66
CA GLN A 235 10.46 -10.37 26.78
C GLN A 235 10.59 -11.05 25.42
N TRP A 236 11.38 -12.12 25.38
CA TRP A 236 11.46 -12.98 24.19
C TRP A 236 10.10 -13.58 23.87
N THR A 237 9.81 -13.71 22.57
CA THR A 237 8.60 -14.36 22.07
C THR A 237 8.96 -15.39 21.01
N SER A 238 8.30 -16.54 21.06
CA SER A 238 8.34 -17.55 19.98
C SER A 238 7.11 -17.48 19.08
N PHE A 239 6.41 -16.34 19.12
CA PHE A 239 5.24 -16.03 18.30
C PHE A 239 4.11 -17.05 18.53
N ASN A 240 3.84 -17.91 17.56
CA ASN A 240 2.75 -18.88 17.62
C ASN A 240 3.19 -20.26 18.16
N LEU A 241 4.45 -20.42 18.54
CA LEU A 241 4.99 -21.68 19.06
C LEU A 241 5.02 -21.63 20.59
N ASP A 242 4.63 -22.71 21.27
CA ASP A 242 4.97 -22.91 22.68
C ASP A 242 6.37 -23.53 22.72
N ALA A 243 7.38 -22.67 22.64
CA ALA A 243 8.77 -23.02 22.85
C ALA A 243 9.21 -22.49 24.21
N ASN A 244 10.29 -23.07 24.76
CA ASN A 244 10.87 -22.69 26.05
C ASN A 244 12.41 -22.82 26.05
N ASP A 245 13.04 -22.76 24.87
CA ASP A 245 14.47 -23.01 24.67
C ASP A 245 15.19 -21.85 23.97
N VAL A 246 16.53 -21.84 24.04
CA VAL A 246 17.38 -20.80 23.43
C VAL A 246 17.50 -20.97 21.90
N PRO A 247 17.77 -22.18 21.35
CA PRO A 247 17.90 -22.39 19.91
C PRO A 247 16.69 -21.91 19.09
N THR A 248 15.47 -22.09 19.58
CA THR A 248 14.27 -21.59 18.90
C THR A 248 14.33 -20.07 18.73
N ILE A 249 14.69 -19.32 19.78
CA ILE A 249 14.75 -17.86 19.69
C ILE A 249 15.91 -17.40 18.83
N ASP A 250 17.07 -18.04 18.92
CA ASP A 250 18.22 -17.77 18.05
C ASP A 250 17.83 -17.93 16.56
N SER A 251 17.09 -19.00 16.22
CA SER A 251 16.54 -19.20 14.87
C SER A 251 15.56 -18.11 14.46
N LEU A 252 14.74 -17.62 15.39
CA LEU A 252 13.77 -16.54 15.11
C LEU A 252 14.45 -15.17 14.99
N ILE A 253 15.59 -14.93 15.65
CA ILE A 253 16.37 -13.70 15.45
C ILE A 253 16.90 -13.66 14.01
N GLN A 254 17.35 -14.80 13.49
CA GLN A 254 17.87 -14.90 12.12
C GLN A 254 16.77 -14.82 11.06
N ASN A 255 15.62 -15.44 11.30
CA ASN A 255 14.61 -15.69 10.26
C ASN A 255 13.31 -14.89 10.45
N GLY A 256 13.13 -14.24 11.60
CA GLY A 256 11.89 -13.58 12.02
C GLY A 256 10.74 -14.55 12.32
N ASN A 257 9.52 -14.03 12.39
CA ASN A 257 8.31 -14.84 12.63
C ASN A 257 8.06 -15.87 11.52
N PRO A 258 7.75 -17.14 11.84
CA PRO A 258 7.64 -18.20 10.84
C PRO A 258 6.32 -18.13 10.04
N THR A 259 5.26 -17.60 10.66
CA THR A 259 3.94 -17.41 10.05
C THR A 259 3.52 -15.94 10.17
N PRO A 260 2.62 -15.46 9.29
CA PRO A 260 2.03 -14.14 9.45
C PRO A 260 1.39 -13.95 10.83
N MET A 261 1.59 -12.77 11.43
CA MET A 261 1.02 -12.38 12.71
C MET A 261 0.13 -11.15 12.50
N ASN A 262 -1.12 -11.21 12.95
CA ASN A 262 -2.07 -10.11 12.87
C ASN A 262 -2.22 -9.40 14.22
N VAL A 263 -2.65 -8.14 14.17
CA VAL A 263 -3.19 -7.48 15.37
C VAL A 263 -4.40 -8.26 15.86
N GLY A 264 -4.41 -8.60 17.14
CA GLY A 264 -5.40 -9.48 17.78
C GLY A 264 -4.96 -10.94 17.88
N ASP A 265 -3.96 -11.39 17.11
CA ASP A 265 -3.41 -12.74 17.27
C ASP A 265 -2.64 -12.85 18.59
N ASN A 266 -2.58 -14.07 19.13
CA ASN A 266 -1.84 -14.37 20.34
C ASN A 266 -0.37 -14.66 20.03
N THR A 267 0.52 -14.11 20.86
CA THR A 267 1.95 -14.38 20.85
C THR A 267 2.39 -15.03 22.16
N TRP A 268 3.23 -16.07 22.10
CA TRP A 268 3.74 -16.80 23.26
C TRP A 268 4.90 -16.05 23.92
N ILE A 269 4.75 -15.72 25.20
CA ILE A 269 5.76 -15.02 25.98
C ILE A 269 6.63 -16.03 26.70
N GLU A 270 7.89 -16.09 26.32
CA GLU A 270 8.85 -17.05 26.85
C GLU A 270 9.10 -16.83 28.36
N PRO A 271 9.24 -17.90 29.16
CA PRO A 271 9.73 -17.81 30.52
C PRO A 271 11.25 -17.73 30.60
N GLY A 272 11.71 -17.28 31.76
CA GLY A 272 13.12 -17.08 32.05
C GLY A 272 13.75 -15.89 31.33
N THR A 273 14.96 -15.52 31.74
CA THR A 273 15.69 -14.40 31.11
C THR A 273 16.40 -14.80 29.83
N LYS A 274 16.79 -16.08 29.72
CA LYS A 274 17.59 -16.62 28.60
C LYS A 274 18.79 -15.74 28.25
N THR A 275 19.62 -15.46 29.25
CA THR A 275 20.75 -14.51 29.19
C THR A 275 21.69 -14.72 28.00
N SER A 276 21.86 -15.97 27.53
CA SER A 276 22.71 -16.28 26.37
C SER A 276 22.24 -15.62 25.08
N ILE A 277 20.92 -15.47 24.88
CA ILE A 277 20.35 -14.88 23.65
C ILE A 277 20.84 -13.44 23.45
N TYR A 278 20.95 -12.66 24.53
CA TYR A 278 21.49 -11.30 24.45
C TYR A 278 22.95 -11.25 23.97
N ASN A 279 23.74 -12.30 24.23
CA ASN A 279 25.10 -12.41 23.71
C ASN A 279 25.10 -12.89 22.24
N HIS A 280 24.24 -13.85 21.90
CA HIS A 280 24.20 -14.45 20.58
C HIS A 280 23.59 -13.53 19.51
N MET A 281 22.84 -12.49 19.91
CA MET A 281 22.16 -11.60 18.97
C MET A 281 23.11 -11.06 17.88
N THR A 282 24.33 -10.66 18.25
CA THR A 282 25.34 -10.13 17.33
C THR A 282 25.93 -11.17 16.38
N ASP A 283 25.68 -12.46 16.62
CA ASP A 283 26.06 -13.54 15.71
C ASP A 283 25.11 -13.65 14.51
N TYR A 284 23.88 -13.12 14.66
CA TYR A 284 22.82 -13.24 13.65
C TYR A 284 22.44 -11.91 13.00
N ILE A 285 22.58 -10.78 13.70
CA ILE A 285 22.25 -9.45 13.17
C ILE A 285 23.39 -8.45 13.40
N ASN A 286 23.58 -7.55 12.43
CA ASN A 286 24.52 -6.44 12.55
C ASN A 286 23.86 -5.28 13.30
N LEU A 287 24.49 -4.79 14.37
CA LEU A 287 24.01 -3.64 15.12
C LEU A 287 24.73 -2.34 14.71
N PRO A 288 24.04 -1.18 14.67
CA PRO A 288 22.63 -0.99 15.01
C PRO A 288 21.68 -1.56 13.94
N ALA A 289 20.51 -2.05 14.36
CA ALA A 289 19.50 -2.68 13.51
C ALA A 289 18.10 -2.09 13.73
N GLN A 290 17.39 -1.78 12.64
CA GLN A 290 15.98 -1.41 12.71
C GLN A 290 15.12 -2.67 12.68
N VAL A 291 14.21 -2.78 13.64
CA VAL A 291 13.34 -3.94 13.83
C VAL A 291 11.90 -3.52 14.04
N LEU A 292 11.00 -4.46 13.81
CA LEU A 292 9.59 -4.34 14.13
C LEU A 292 9.26 -5.28 15.29
N LEU A 293 8.73 -4.73 16.39
CA LEU A 293 8.42 -5.50 17.60
C LEU A 293 6.90 -5.58 17.80
N PRO A 294 6.35 -6.76 18.16
CA PRO A 294 4.98 -6.87 18.66
C PRO A 294 4.79 -6.11 19.99
N VAL A 295 3.68 -5.39 20.11
CA VAL A 295 3.26 -4.69 21.34
C VAL A 295 2.19 -5.50 22.04
N VAL A 296 2.33 -5.72 23.35
CA VAL A 296 1.34 -6.41 24.20
C VAL A 296 0.91 -5.51 25.35
N SER A 297 -0.28 -5.72 25.93
CA SER A 297 -0.75 -4.90 27.07
C SER A 297 0.10 -5.14 28.32
N VAL A 298 0.43 -6.40 28.60
CA VAL A 298 1.19 -6.85 29.75
C VAL A 298 2.11 -8.00 29.35
N ILE A 299 3.22 -8.18 30.06
CA ILE A 299 4.10 -9.34 29.91
C ILE A 299 3.79 -10.31 31.04
N THR A 300 3.12 -11.41 30.68
CA THR A 300 2.98 -12.58 31.57
C THR A 300 3.74 -13.73 30.92
N THR A 301 4.77 -14.23 31.59
CA THR A 301 5.62 -15.31 31.06
C THR A 301 4.92 -16.66 31.11
N HIS A 302 5.32 -17.58 30.23
CA HIS A 302 4.69 -18.90 30.07
C HIS A 302 3.18 -18.78 29.79
N ALA A 303 2.82 -17.80 28.97
CA ALA A 303 1.46 -17.49 28.59
C ALA A 303 1.41 -16.81 27.22
N THR A 304 0.27 -16.91 26.55
CA THR A 304 -0.02 -16.13 25.36
C THR A 304 -0.53 -14.74 25.70
N GLN A 305 -0.14 -13.73 24.92
CA GLN A 305 -0.66 -12.37 25.00
C GLN A 305 -1.16 -11.91 23.62
N PRO A 306 -2.28 -11.17 23.55
CA PRO A 306 -2.76 -10.61 22.29
C PRO A 306 -1.84 -9.48 21.80
N ILE A 307 -1.51 -9.50 20.51
CA ILE A 307 -0.77 -8.43 19.84
C ILE A 307 -1.70 -7.23 19.65
N LEU A 308 -1.31 -6.08 20.18
CA LEU A 308 -2.07 -4.83 20.06
C LEU A 308 -1.65 -4.01 18.83
N GLY A 309 -0.43 -4.21 18.33
CA GLY A 309 0.16 -3.44 17.26
C GLY A 309 1.63 -3.79 17.08
N PHE A 310 2.28 -3.07 16.18
CA PHE A 310 3.68 -3.27 15.85
C PHE A 310 4.43 -1.94 15.93
N VAL A 311 5.53 -1.93 16.67
CA VAL A 311 6.34 -0.73 16.92
C VAL A 311 7.64 -0.77 16.16
N ALA A 312 8.04 0.37 15.59
CA ALA A 312 9.35 0.56 15.01
C ALA A 312 10.39 0.84 16.11
N PHE A 313 11.44 0.04 16.17
CA PHE A 313 12.50 0.18 17.17
C PHE A 313 13.86 0.06 16.50
N GLN A 314 14.83 0.83 16.98
CA GLN A 314 16.23 0.66 16.61
C GLN A 314 16.94 0.01 17.78
N ILE A 315 17.54 -1.15 17.54
CA ILE A 315 18.46 -1.79 18.48
C ILE A 315 19.84 -1.23 18.21
N ASP A 316 20.43 -0.59 19.21
CA ASP A 316 21.79 -0.08 19.12
C ASP A 316 22.80 -1.06 19.70
N GLN A 317 22.45 -1.73 20.80
CA GLN A 317 23.31 -2.69 21.48
C GLN A 317 22.51 -3.81 22.15
N SER A 318 23.14 -4.96 22.33
CA SER A 318 22.62 -6.07 23.12
C SER A 318 23.65 -6.47 24.17
N VAL A 319 23.22 -6.59 25.43
CA VAL A 319 24.11 -6.81 26.56
C VAL A 319 23.64 -8.01 27.37
N GLY A 320 24.38 -9.12 27.31
CA GLY A 320 24.11 -10.29 28.15
C GLY A 320 24.83 -10.25 29.50
N GLY A 321 25.10 -11.43 30.07
CA GLY A 321 25.76 -11.56 31.37
C GLY A 321 24.93 -10.95 32.51
N SER A 322 25.48 -9.96 33.20
CA SER A 322 24.78 -9.24 34.27
C SER A 322 23.83 -8.15 33.78
N GLY A 323 23.98 -7.66 32.53
CA GLY A 323 23.13 -6.61 31.96
C GLY A 323 21.73 -7.13 31.57
N LYS A 324 21.68 -8.12 30.66
CA LYS A 324 20.46 -8.82 30.22
C LYS A 324 19.40 -7.89 29.61
N TYR A 325 19.84 -6.98 28.74
CA TYR A 325 18.96 -6.04 28.05
C TYR A 325 19.37 -5.81 26.60
N VAL A 326 18.39 -5.38 25.81
CA VAL A 326 18.58 -4.76 24.51
C VAL A 326 18.46 -3.26 24.71
N GLN A 327 19.46 -2.50 24.27
CA GLN A 327 19.44 -1.06 24.33
C GLN A 327 19.12 -0.47 22.96
N GLY A 328 18.30 0.58 22.95
CA GLY A 328 18.03 1.35 21.76
C GLY A 328 16.90 2.34 21.96
N HIS A 329 16.20 2.71 20.89
CA HIS A 329 15.18 3.75 20.92
C HIS A 329 14.06 3.52 19.90
N PHE A 330 12.89 4.10 20.17
CA PHE A 330 11.76 4.08 19.23
C PHE A 330 12.05 4.91 17.99
N LEU A 331 11.52 4.46 16.85
CA LEU A 331 11.63 5.15 15.56
C LEU A 331 10.29 5.77 15.16
N GLY A 332 10.35 6.91 14.47
CA GLY A 332 9.20 7.51 13.80
C GLY A 332 9.34 7.38 12.29
N GLY A 333 8.30 6.88 11.61
CA GLY A 333 8.25 6.83 10.15
C GLY A 333 9.08 5.70 9.52
N LEU A 334 9.21 4.56 10.19
CA LEU A 334 9.78 3.36 9.58
C LEU A 334 8.81 2.76 8.56
N LYS A 335 9.26 2.61 7.31
CA LYS A 335 8.53 1.85 6.28
C LYS A 335 8.76 0.36 6.49
N ALA A 336 7.90 -0.28 7.27
CA ALA A 336 8.04 -1.66 7.71
C ALA A 336 7.81 -2.65 6.56
N GLN A 337 8.91 -3.13 5.95
CA GLN A 337 8.83 -4.14 4.89
C GLN A 337 8.14 -5.41 5.39
N GLY A 338 7.48 -6.12 4.48
CA GLY A 338 6.76 -7.36 4.82
C GLY A 338 5.48 -7.15 5.64
N THR A 339 4.98 -5.92 5.81
CA THR A 339 3.72 -5.65 6.51
C THR A 339 2.59 -5.23 5.57
N THR A 340 1.34 -5.45 6.00
CA THR A 340 0.13 -4.96 5.31
C THR A 340 -0.83 -4.31 6.31
N GLY A 341 -1.82 -3.56 5.81
CA GLY A 341 -2.80 -2.90 6.67
C GLY A 341 -3.72 -3.86 7.43
N GLY A 342 -3.82 -5.12 6.99
CA GLY A 342 -4.70 -6.13 7.57
C GLY A 342 -6.19 -5.74 7.50
N SER A 343 -7.06 -6.61 8.01
CA SER A 343 -8.49 -6.29 8.20
C SER A 343 -8.72 -5.28 9.33
N THR A 344 -7.81 -5.29 10.31
CA THR A 344 -7.84 -4.40 11.48
C THR A 344 -6.46 -3.75 11.60
N PRO A 345 -6.34 -2.44 11.33
CA PRO A 345 -5.05 -1.78 11.48
C PRO A 345 -4.69 -1.69 12.96
N GLY A 346 -3.41 -1.89 13.28
CA GLY A 346 -2.89 -1.57 14.59
C GLY A 346 -2.81 -0.06 14.81
N PRO A 347 -2.64 0.39 16.07
CA PRO A 347 -2.23 1.76 16.37
C PRO A 347 -0.91 2.11 15.65
N TYR A 348 -0.74 3.38 15.31
CA TYR A 348 0.52 3.86 14.73
C TYR A 348 1.59 4.00 15.83
N TYR A 349 2.51 3.04 15.86
CA TYR A 349 3.69 3.05 16.74
C TYR A 349 4.98 3.25 15.92
N GLY A 350 4.96 4.27 15.05
CA GLY A 350 6.13 4.69 14.30
C GLY A 350 6.44 3.87 13.04
N ALA A 351 5.71 2.78 12.81
CA ALA A 351 5.80 1.97 11.61
C ALA A 351 4.60 2.23 10.68
N TYR A 352 4.81 2.21 9.36
CA TYR A 352 3.76 2.16 8.35
C TYR A 352 4.11 1.18 7.24
N THR A 353 3.08 0.67 6.57
CA THR A 353 3.20 -0.34 5.52
C THR A 353 3.78 0.25 4.24
N PRO A 354 4.37 -0.59 3.37
CA PRO A 354 4.54 -0.23 1.96
C PRO A 354 3.20 0.19 1.34
N ALA A 355 3.27 0.98 0.28
CA ALA A 355 2.08 1.36 -0.47
C ALA A 355 1.49 0.12 -1.16
N SER A 356 0.17 0.05 -1.16
CA SER A 356 -0.60 -1.02 -1.81
C SER A 356 -1.79 -0.41 -2.54
N LEU A 357 -2.24 -1.04 -3.62
CA LEU A 357 -3.45 -0.60 -4.31
C LEU A 357 -4.65 -0.82 -3.39
N ALA A 358 -5.58 0.14 -3.37
CA ALA A 358 -6.84 -0.03 -2.68
C ALA A 358 -7.74 -0.94 -3.53
N GLU A 359 -8.13 -2.08 -2.97
CA GLU A 359 -9.09 -3.02 -3.57
C GLU A 359 -10.54 -2.61 -3.32
#